data_AF-A0A650CFL0-F1
#
_entry.id   AF-A0A650CFL0-F1
#
_cell.length_a   1.000
_cell.length_b   1.000
_cell.length_c   1.000
_cell.angle_alpha   90.00
_cell.angle_beta   90.00
_cell.angle_gamma   90.00
#
_symmetry.space_group_name_H-M   'P 1'
#
loop_
_entity.id
_entity.type
_entity.pdbx_description
1 polymer ?
#
loop_
_entity_poly.entity_id
_entity_poly.type
_entity_poly.pdbx_seq_one_letter_code
_entity_poly.pdbx_strand_id
1 'polypeptide(L)'
;MVKDDCGCVITRKYASDFLIKRVYDKPKGKEIATVRIDESRWFKLFYDGEKITYKSSECPVTIITLEALCEAFEEKKDPKEFINSIKGFTLNDIAKKIMEQFLGVINEKSGLHS
;
A
#
# COMPACT_ATOMS: atom_id res chain seq x y z
N MET A 1 -13.72 10.63 14.51
CA MET A 1 -12.30 11.04 14.41
C MET A 1 -11.78 11.21 15.82
N VAL A 2 -10.76 10.45 16.23
CA VAL A 2 -10.16 10.58 17.57
C VAL A 2 -9.23 11.80 17.55
N LYS A 3 -9.49 12.74 18.46
CA LYS A 3 -8.67 13.95 18.67
C LYS A 3 -7.98 13.84 20.03
N ASP A 4 -6.76 14.34 20.15
CA ASP A 4 -6.08 14.44 21.44
C ASP A 4 -6.65 15.59 22.26
N ASP A 5 -6.16 15.72 23.50
CA ASP A 5 -6.59 16.74 24.45
C ASP A 5 -6.30 18.18 23.97
N CYS A 6 -5.40 18.37 22.98
CA CYS A 6 -5.16 19.67 22.35
C CYS A 6 -5.99 19.91 21.07
N GLY A 7 -6.88 18.98 20.73
CA GLY A 7 -7.77 19.06 19.57
C GLY A 7 -7.13 18.62 18.25
N CYS A 8 -5.91 18.10 18.28
CA CYS A 8 -5.22 17.56 17.11
C CYS A 8 -5.77 16.17 16.77
N VAL A 9 -6.07 15.96 15.48
CA VAL A 9 -6.46 14.63 14.96
C VAL A 9 -5.31 13.65 15.18
N ILE A 10 -5.52 12.62 15.99
CA ILE A 10 -4.48 11.64 16.38
C ILE A 10 -4.23 10.64 15.25
N THR A 11 -5.23 10.35 14.43
CA THR A 11 -5.13 9.41 13.30
C THR A 11 -4.49 10.08 12.06
N ARG A 12 -3.34 10.73 12.22
CA ARG A 12 -2.56 11.26 11.08
C ARG A 12 -1.59 10.18 10.62
N LYS A 13 -1.73 9.71 9.39
CA LYS A 13 -0.75 8.84 8.74
C LYS A 13 0.22 9.73 7.96
N TYR A 14 1.47 9.75 8.38
CA TYR A 14 2.55 10.45 7.68
C TYR A 14 3.29 9.48 6.76
N ALA A 15 3.84 10.00 5.66
CA ALA A 15 4.64 9.22 4.72
C ALA A 15 5.76 8.41 5.41
N SER A 16 6.38 8.98 6.45
CA SER A 16 7.43 8.32 7.24
C SER A 16 6.95 7.08 7.98
N ASP A 17 5.69 7.05 8.42
CA ASP A 17 5.14 5.94 9.21
C ASP A 17 5.14 4.66 8.39
N PHE A 18 4.84 4.78 7.08
CA PHE A 18 4.85 3.69 6.13
C PHE A 18 6.25 3.15 5.83
N LEU A 19 7.27 4.00 5.84
CA LEU A 19 8.66 3.55 5.65
C LEU A 19 9.15 2.68 6.80
N ILE A 20 8.68 2.96 8.03
CA ILE A 20 9.04 2.19 9.21
C ILE A 20 8.29 0.86 9.28
N LYS A 21 6.98 0.84 8.94
CA LYS A 21 6.15 -0.37 8.98
C LYS A 21 6.75 -1.55 8.22
N ARG A 22 7.26 -1.30 7.00
CA ARG A 22 7.90 -2.31 6.15
C ARG A 22 9.04 -3.09 6.83
N VAL A 23 9.75 -2.48 7.78
CA VAL A 23 10.86 -3.12 8.49
C VAL A 23 10.36 -4.29 9.36
N TYR A 24 9.13 -4.20 9.85
CA TYR A 24 8.54 -5.18 10.76
C TYR A 24 7.68 -6.22 10.03
N ASP A 25 7.13 -5.89 8.86
CA ASP A 25 6.27 -6.79 8.10
C ASP A 25 7.04 -7.58 7.04
N LYS A 26 7.20 -8.89 7.31
CA LYS A 26 7.73 -9.84 6.33
C LYS A 26 6.61 -10.30 5.38
N PRO A 27 6.87 -10.48 4.08
CA PRO A 27 5.89 -11.03 3.16
C PRO A 27 5.41 -12.42 3.62
N LYS A 28 4.11 -12.65 3.60
CA LYS A 28 3.46 -13.90 4.00
C LYS A 28 2.46 -14.34 2.93
N GLY A 29 2.24 -15.65 2.86
CA GLY A 29 1.29 -16.25 1.91
C GLY A 29 1.90 -16.59 0.56
N LYS A 30 1.03 -16.90 -0.40
CA LYS A 30 1.39 -17.32 -1.76
C LYS A 30 1.65 -16.09 -2.63
N GLU A 31 2.74 -16.10 -3.39
CA GLU A 31 2.99 -15.06 -4.39
C GLU A 31 1.87 -15.06 -5.45
N ILE A 32 1.20 -13.92 -5.63
CA ILE A 32 0.10 -13.75 -6.58
C ILE A 32 0.50 -12.95 -7.82
N ALA A 33 1.54 -12.13 -7.72
CA ALA A 33 2.08 -11.37 -8.84
C ALA A 33 3.52 -10.91 -8.61
N THR A 34 4.24 -10.74 -9.71
CA THR A 34 5.47 -9.95 -9.81
C THR A 34 5.23 -8.85 -10.85
N VAL A 35 5.41 -7.59 -10.46
CA VAL A 35 5.15 -6.40 -11.28
C VAL A 35 6.43 -5.58 -11.40
N ARG A 36 6.73 -5.11 -12.61
CA ARG A 36 7.83 -4.19 -12.88
C ARG A 36 7.26 -2.87 -13.40
N ILE A 37 7.58 -1.77 -12.72
CA ILE A 37 7.12 -0.43 -13.06
C ILE A 37 8.09 0.25 -14.03
N ASP A 38 9.39 0.11 -13.75
CA ASP A 38 10.50 0.54 -14.60
C ASP A 38 11.75 -0.30 -14.30
N GLU A 39 12.90 0.10 -14.83
CA GLU A 39 14.17 -0.61 -14.64
C GLU A 39 14.56 -0.79 -13.17
N SER A 40 14.21 0.19 -12.33
CA SER A 40 14.61 0.31 -10.91
C SER A 40 13.47 0.01 -9.92
N ARG A 41 12.21 0.10 -10.35
CA ARG A 41 11.03 -0.05 -9.51
C ARG A 41 10.28 -1.33 -9.84
N TRP A 42 10.16 -2.19 -8.85
CA TRP A 42 9.43 -3.45 -8.95
C TRP A 42 8.77 -3.79 -7.62
N PHE A 43 7.75 -4.63 -7.67
CA PHE A 43 7.17 -5.24 -6.49
C PHE A 43 6.60 -6.64 -6.77
N LYS A 44 6.42 -7.40 -5.71
CA LYS A 44 5.79 -8.70 -5.66
C LYS A 44 4.66 -8.63 -4.65
N LEU A 45 3.52 -9.22 -4.98
CA LEU A 45 2.37 -9.30 -4.08
C LEU A 45 2.19 -10.74 -3.61
N PHE A 46 1.80 -10.88 -2.36
CA PHE A 46 1.53 -12.15 -1.71
C PHE A 46 0.17 -12.08 -1.02
N TYR A 47 -0.55 -13.19 -1.03
CA TYR A 47 -1.85 -13.31 -0.37
C TYR A 47 -1.89 -14.57 0.49
N ASP A 48 -2.34 -14.44 1.74
CA ASP A 48 -2.45 -15.54 2.69
C ASP A 48 -3.90 -16.03 2.90
N GLY A 49 -4.88 -15.44 2.24
CA GLY A 49 -6.30 -15.73 2.42
C GLY A 49 -7.07 -14.60 3.10
N GLU A 50 -6.37 -13.67 3.76
CA GLU A 50 -6.98 -12.55 4.48
C GLU A 50 -6.31 -11.21 4.10
N LYS A 51 -4.98 -11.20 3.99
CA LYS A 51 -4.19 -9.99 3.82
C LYS A 51 -3.31 -10.04 2.59
N ILE A 52 -3.08 -8.86 2.03
CA ILE A 52 -2.09 -8.67 0.97
C ILE A 52 -0.82 -8.11 1.59
N THR A 53 0.27 -8.82 1.41
CA THR A 53 1.62 -8.34 1.76
C THR A 53 2.46 -8.21 0.51
N TYR A 54 3.59 -7.51 0.60
CA TYR A 54 4.41 -7.25 -0.58
C TYR A 54 5.91 -7.32 -0.31
N LYS A 55 6.68 -7.45 -1.39
CA LYS A 55 8.12 -7.22 -1.42
C LYS A 55 8.41 -6.25 -2.56
N SER A 56 9.27 -5.25 -2.38
CA SER A 56 9.56 -4.25 -3.42
C SER A 56 11.03 -3.90 -3.53
N SER A 57 11.38 -3.08 -4.52
CA SER A 57 12.61 -2.29 -4.50
C SER A 57 12.59 -1.23 -3.40
N GLU A 58 13.75 -0.65 -3.10
CA GLU A 58 13.97 0.31 -2.01
C GLU A 58 13.53 1.75 -2.31
N CYS A 59 12.67 1.95 -3.32
CA CYS A 59 12.18 3.28 -3.63
C CYS A 59 11.11 3.72 -2.61
N PRO A 60 11.28 4.86 -1.91
CA PRO A 60 10.34 5.32 -0.90
C PRO A 60 8.90 5.49 -1.43
N VAL A 61 8.75 6.02 -2.65
CA VAL A 61 7.44 6.17 -3.29
C VAL A 61 6.77 4.82 -3.48
N THR A 62 7.53 3.80 -3.91
CA THR A 62 7.02 2.43 -4.08
C THR A 62 6.55 1.86 -2.74
N ILE A 63 7.38 1.98 -1.71
CA ILE A 63 7.08 1.48 -0.37
C ILE A 63 5.83 2.14 0.20
N ILE A 64 5.78 3.47 0.25
CA ILE A 64 4.67 4.22 0.83
C ILE A 64 3.37 3.91 0.09
N THR A 65 3.42 3.85 -1.25
CA THR A 65 2.22 3.53 -2.04
C THR A 65 1.73 2.12 -1.74
N LEU A 66 2.62 1.11 -1.71
CA LEU A 66 2.21 -0.28 -1.47
C LEU A 66 1.67 -0.50 -0.06
N GLU A 67 2.33 0.05 0.97
CA GLU A 67 1.82 -0.02 2.34
C GLU A 67 0.43 0.62 2.46
N ALA A 68 0.24 1.79 1.85
CA ALA A 68 -1.04 2.48 1.85
C ALA A 68 -2.15 1.65 1.16
N LEU A 69 -1.81 0.97 0.06
CA LEU A 69 -2.74 0.11 -0.67
C LEU A 69 -3.07 -1.16 0.10
N CYS A 70 -2.08 -1.81 0.72
CA CYS A 70 -2.29 -2.95 1.60
C CYS A 70 -3.20 -2.58 2.78
N GLU A 71 -2.94 -1.46 3.44
CA GLU A 71 -3.76 -0.98 4.55
C GLU A 71 -5.17 -0.58 4.10
N ALA A 72 -5.31 0.06 2.93
CA ALA A 72 -6.62 0.35 2.36
C ALA A 72 -7.42 -0.93 2.04
N PHE A 73 -6.76 -1.97 1.54
CA PHE A 73 -7.38 -3.27 1.28
C PHE A 73 -7.85 -3.94 2.58
N GLU A 74 -6.98 -4.00 3.60
CA GLU A 74 -7.32 -4.55 4.91
C GLU A 74 -8.47 -3.79 5.60
N GLU A 75 -8.44 -2.46 5.54
CA GLU A 75 -9.48 -1.60 6.11
C GLU A 75 -10.73 -1.46 5.22
N LYS A 76 -10.76 -2.10 4.04
CA LYS A 76 -11.83 -2.00 3.03
C LYS A 76 -12.18 -0.56 2.66
N LYS A 77 -11.17 0.29 2.51
CA LYS A 77 -11.29 1.71 2.14
C LYS A 77 -10.99 1.94 0.67
N ASP A 78 -11.49 3.05 0.13
CA ASP A 78 -11.11 3.47 -1.22
C ASP A 78 -9.59 3.74 -1.29
N PRO A 79 -8.85 3.04 -2.15
CA PRO A 79 -7.39 3.14 -2.21
C PRO A 79 -6.90 4.55 -2.56
N LYS A 80 -7.63 5.25 -3.44
CA LYS A 80 -7.22 6.57 -3.93
C LYS A 80 -7.48 7.65 -2.88
N GLU A 81 -8.63 7.61 -2.21
CA GLU A 81 -8.92 8.50 -1.07
C GLU A 81 -7.93 8.28 0.05
N PHE A 82 -7.59 7.02 0.33
CA PHE A 82 -6.65 6.67 1.39
C PHE A 82 -5.26 7.24 1.12
N ILE A 83 -4.70 7.05 -0.08
CA ILE A 83 -3.39 7.61 -0.44
C ILE A 83 -3.39 9.14 -0.35
N ASN A 84 -4.44 9.82 -0.83
CA ASN A 84 -4.54 11.27 -0.78
C ASN A 84 -4.68 11.81 0.66
N SER A 85 -5.07 10.98 1.62
CA SER A 85 -5.14 11.35 3.03
C SER A 85 -3.77 11.38 3.73
N ILE A 86 -2.72 10.82 3.12
CA ILE A 86 -1.39 10.69 3.71
C ILE A 86 -0.68 12.03 3.69
N LYS A 87 -0.33 12.53 4.87
CA LYS A 87 0.40 13.80 4.98
C LYS A 87 1.85 13.63 4.54
N GLY A 88 2.32 14.56 3.71
CA GLY A 88 3.68 14.54 3.17
C GLY A 88 3.88 13.56 2.01
N PHE A 89 2.79 13.01 1.45
CA PHE A 89 2.84 12.18 0.27
C PHE A 89 1.94 12.76 -0.83
N THR A 90 2.47 12.86 -2.04
CA THR A 90 1.73 13.35 -3.21
C THR A 90 1.54 12.20 -4.18
N LEU A 91 0.29 11.99 -4.63
CA LEU A 91 -0.03 11.01 -5.65
C LEU A 91 0.53 11.43 -7.02
N ASN A 92 1.82 11.15 -7.24
CA ASN A 92 2.53 11.39 -8.48
C ASN A 92 2.32 10.26 -9.50
N ASP A 93 2.87 10.40 -10.70
CA ASP A 93 2.63 9.44 -11.78
C ASP A 93 3.21 8.05 -11.50
N ILE A 94 4.27 7.95 -10.70
CA ILE A 94 4.81 6.66 -10.25
C ILE A 94 3.83 5.99 -9.28
N ALA A 95 3.32 6.72 -8.30
CA ALA A 95 2.33 6.22 -7.35
C ALA A 95 1.03 5.80 -8.05
N LYS A 96 0.57 6.57 -9.05
CA LYS A 96 -0.59 6.20 -9.89
C LYS A 96 -0.35 4.89 -10.64
N LYS A 97 0.80 4.74 -11.32
CA LYS A 97 1.16 3.50 -12.03
C LYS A 97 1.19 2.30 -11.08
N ILE A 98 1.78 2.45 -9.89
CA ILE A 98 1.80 1.39 -8.88
C ILE A 98 0.38 1.01 -8.46
N MET A 99 -0.46 2.00 -8.16
CA MET A 99 -1.85 1.79 -7.78
C MET A 99 -2.65 1.06 -8.87
N GLU A 100 -2.53 1.50 -10.13
CA GLU A 100 -3.19 0.86 -11.27
C GLU A 100 -2.77 -0.60 -11.42
N GLN A 101 -1.47 -0.90 -11.36
CA GLN A 101 -0.96 -2.26 -11.46
C GLN A 101 -1.38 -3.13 -10.26
N PHE A 102 -1.34 -2.58 -9.05
CA PHE A 102 -1.78 -3.27 -7.84
C PHE A 102 -3.26 -3.66 -7.96
N LEU A 103 -4.14 -2.70 -8.27
CA LEU A 103 -5.57 -2.96 -8.40
C LEU A 103 -5.90 -3.87 -9.58
N GLY A 104 -5.14 -3.78 -10.68
CA GLY A 104 -5.22 -4.71 -11.80
C GLY A 104 -4.99 -6.15 -11.33
N VAL A 105 -3.92 -6.41 -10.57
CA VAL A 105 -3.65 -7.73 -10.01
C VAL A 105 -4.78 -8.19 -9.09
N ILE A 106 -5.31 -7.32 -8.21
CA ILE A 106 -6.37 -7.72 -7.29
C ILE A 106 -7.64 -8.11 -8.06
N ASN A 107 -8.00 -7.31 -9.07
CA ASN A 107 -9.16 -7.55 -9.91
C ASN A 107 -9.00 -8.81 -10.78
N GLU A 108 -7.82 -9.08 -11.35
CA GLU A 108 -7.57 -10.32 -12.10
C GLU A 108 -7.62 -11.56 -11.20
N LYS A 109 -7.24 -11.39 -9.94
CA LYS A 109 -7.31 -12.44 -8.92
C LYS A 109 -8.65 -12.44 -8.18
N SER A 110 -9.73 -11.82 -8.69
CA SER A 110 -11.05 -11.72 -8.02
C SER A 110 -11.73 -13.04 -7.61
N GLY A 111 -11.12 -14.22 -7.82
CA GLY A 111 -11.40 -15.40 -7.02
C GLY A 111 -10.93 -15.33 -5.56
N LEU A 112 -10.27 -14.25 -5.14
CA LEU A 112 -9.80 -14.02 -3.76
C LEU A 112 -10.86 -13.35 -2.85
N HIS A 113 -12.03 -13.00 -3.40
CA HIS A 113 -13.18 -12.45 -2.65
C HIS A 113 -14.26 -13.50 -2.31
N SER A 114 -13.98 -14.79 -2.48
CA SER A 114 -14.91 -15.89 -2.17
C SER A 114 -14.64 -16.50 -0.81
#